data_AF-A0A382ZY10-F1
#
_entry.id   AF-A0A382ZY10-F1
#
_cell.length_a   1.000
_cell.length_b   1.000
_cell.length_c   1.000
_cell.angle_alpha   90.00
_cell.angle_beta   90.00
_cell.angle_gamma   90.00
#
_symmetry.space_group_name_H-M   'P 1'
#
loop_
_entity.id
_entity.type
_entity.pdbx_description
1 polymer ?
#
loop_
_entity_poly.entity_id
_entity_poly.type
_entity_poly.pdbx_seq_one_letter_code
_entity_poly.pdbx_strand_id
1 'polypeptide(L)'
;MTVVRKAISEDFHAIYPLFAEFNNPNLTRNDWQQLFNNCFESDEGFCGYLMEHNGDIVGYIGMLFSKRIIGGIEKKFCNLTGWIVKKEFRSKSLLLLFPALKMTDHVLTDFSPSREAQTILKNFGFNELESIVYISLPVINPFKLFFN
;
A
#
# COMPACT_ATOMS: atom_id res chain seq x y z
N MET A 1 10.44 -21.40 11.45
CA MET A 1 10.59 -21.24 9.99
C MET A 1 9.90 -19.96 9.54
N THR A 2 10.44 -19.22 8.58
CA THR A 2 9.77 -18.02 8.04
C THR A 2 8.91 -18.43 6.83
N VAL A 3 7.62 -18.07 6.84
CA VAL A 3 6.66 -18.37 5.78
C VAL A 3 5.99 -17.08 5.33
N VAL A 4 5.70 -16.97 4.03
CA VAL A 4 4.91 -15.86 3.48
C VAL A 4 3.62 -16.43 2.91
N ARG A 5 2.48 -15.83 3.27
CA ARG A 5 1.16 -16.18 2.75
C ARG A 5 0.33 -14.94 2.46
N LYS A 6 -0.76 -15.13 1.70
CA LYS A 6 -1.76 -14.09 1.48
C LYS A 6 -2.38 -13.68 2.82
N ALA A 7 -2.55 -12.38 3.01
CA ALA A 7 -3.28 -11.79 4.12
C ALA A 7 -4.75 -11.65 3.74
N ILE A 8 -5.63 -12.13 4.63
CA ILE A 8 -7.09 -11.98 4.52
C ILE A 8 -7.59 -11.00 5.59
N SER A 9 -8.86 -10.62 5.53
CA SER A 9 -9.41 -9.62 6.44
C SER A 9 -9.35 -10.05 7.91
N GLU A 10 -9.53 -11.33 8.17
CA GLU A 10 -9.45 -11.96 9.48
C GLU A 10 -8.06 -11.82 10.12
N ASP A 11 -7.00 -11.64 9.31
CA ASP A 11 -5.64 -11.44 9.81
C ASP A 11 -5.44 -10.05 10.45
N PHE A 12 -6.38 -9.11 10.25
CA PHE A 12 -6.24 -7.72 10.72
C PHE A 12 -5.89 -7.64 12.21
N HIS A 13 -6.55 -8.43 13.06
CA HIS A 13 -6.30 -8.40 14.50
C HIS A 13 -4.85 -8.75 14.84
N ALA A 14 -4.26 -9.72 14.13
CA ALA A 14 -2.90 -10.18 14.36
C ALA A 14 -1.85 -9.25 13.71
N ILE A 15 -2.21 -8.56 12.62
CA ILE A 15 -1.32 -7.60 11.92
C ILE A 15 -1.31 -6.24 12.64
N TYR A 16 -2.44 -5.80 13.21
CA TYR A 16 -2.60 -4.47 13.79
C TYR A 16 -1.47 -4.01 14.73
N PRO A 17 -0.90 -4.87 15.62
CA PRO A 17 0.24 -4.49 16.45
C PRO A 17 1.47 -4.01 15.66
N LEU A 18 1.68 -4.48 14.43
CA LEU A 18 2.78 -4.02 13.58
C LEU A 18 2.60 -2.56 13.14
N PHE A 19 1.36 -2.08 12.97
CA PHE A 19 1.10 -0.72 12.53
C PHE A 19 1.47 0.34 13.58
N ALA A 20 1.64 -0.06 14.84
CA ALA A 20 2.20 0.83 15.87
C ALA A 20 3.60 1.33 15.48
N GLU A 21 4.37 0.58 14.69
CA GLU A 21 5.69 1.01 14.20
C GLU A 21 5.62 2.22 13.25
N PHE A 22 4.47 2.47 12.59
CA PHE A 22 4.30 3.68 11.77
C PHE A 22 4.22 4.96 12.61
N ASN A 23 3.90 4.84 13.90
CA ASN A 23 3.78 5.97 14.83
C ASN A 23 2.93 7.13 14.26
N ASN A 24 1.80 6.80 13.64
CA ASN A 24 0.91 7.79 13.03
C ASN A 24 -0.30 8.07 13.95
N PRO A 25 -0.31 9.21 14.67
CA PRO A 25 -1.39 9.52 15.62
C PRO A 25 -2.71 9.88 14.94
N ASN A 26 -2.71 10.13 13.63
CA ASN A 26 -3.91 10.52 12.89
C ASN A 26 -4.73 9.33 12.39
N LEU A 27 -4.20 8.11 12.49
CA LEU A 27 -4.89 6.91 12.03
C LEU A 27 -5.38 6.10 13.22
N THR A 28 -6.69 5.94 13.29
CA THR A 28 -7.35 5.07 14.26
C THR A 28 -7.25 3.61 13.84
N ARG A 29 -7.59 2.69 14.77
CA ARG A 29 -7.73 1.28 14.45
C ARG A 29 -8.71 1.04 13.29
N ASN A 30 -9.82 1.78 13.25
CA ASN A 30 -10.81 1.64 12.19
C ASN A 30 -10.26 2.08 10.84
N ASP A 31 -9.43 3.11 10.80
CA ASP A 31 -8.77 3.56 9.56
C ASP A 31 -7.84 2.49 9.01
N TRP A 32 -7.07 1.83 9.88
CA TRP A 32 -6.25 0.69 9.48
C TRP A 32 -7.07 -0.52 9.02
N GLN A 33 -8.21 -0.78 9.67
CA GLN A 33 -9.10 -1.88 9.31
C GLN A 33 -9.69 -1.70 7.91
N GLN A 34 -9.91 -0.46 7.46
CA GLN A 34 -10.44 -0.21 6.11
C GLN A 34 -9.54 -0.77 4.99
N LEU A 35 -8.23 -0.88 5.21
CA LEU A 35 -7.31 -1.52 4.25
C LEU A 35 -7.63 -3.01 4.03
N PHE A 36 -8.30 -3.66 4.98
CA PHE A 36 -8.67 -5.06 4.97
C PHE A 36 -10.13 -5.30 4.57
N ASN A 37 -10.91 -4.24 4.35
CA ASN A 37 -12.30 -4.37 3.91
C ASN A 37 -12.40 -4.38 2.39
N ASN A 38 -11.64 -3.51 1.72
CA ASN A 38 -11.72 -3.31 0.26
C ASN A 38 -11.17 -4.49 -0.56
N CYS A 39 -10.40 -5.38 0.04
CA CYS A 39 -9.86 -6.55 -0.66
C CYS A 39 -10.92 -7.59 -1.05
N PHE A 40 -12.09 -7.62 -0.39
CA PHE A 40 -13.16 -8.54 -0.78
C PHE A 40 -13.92 -8.12 -2.03
N GLU A 41 -13.90 -6.82 -2.36
CA GLU A 41 -14.50 -6.32 -3.61
C GLU A 41 -13.58 -6.55 -4.82
N SER A 42 -12.34 -6.96 -4.58
CA SER A 42 -11.39 -7.32 -5.63
C SER A 42 -11.50 -8.79 -6.02
N ASP A 43 -11.28 -9.09 -7.30
CA ASP A 43 -11.29 -10.47 -7.81
C ASP A 43 -10.16 -11.31 -7.20
N GLU A 44 -9.11 -10.64 -6.71
CA GLU A 44 -7.89 -11.26 -6.20
C GLU A 44 -8.12 -11.98 -4.85
N GLY A 45 -9.05 -11.47 -4.03
CA GLY A 45 -9.50 -12.11 -2.79
C GLY A 45 -8.50 -12.10 -1.62
N PHE A 46 -7.56 -11.16 -1.60
CA PHE A 46 -6.62 -10.95 -0.48
C PHE A 46 -6.23 -9.48 -0.36
N CYS A 47 -5.71 -9.07 0.80
CA CYS A 47 -5.45 -7.66 1.12
C CYS A 47 -3.96 -7.32 1.17
N GLY A 48 -3.10 -8.32 0.92
CA GLY A 48 -1.65 -8.19 0.97
C GLY A 48 -0.94 -9.52 1.20
N TYR A 49 0.34 -9.45 1.56
CA TYR A 49 1.10 -10.59 2.04
C TYR A 49 1.55 -10.36 3.47
N LEU A 50 1.56 -11.41 4.27
CA LEU A 50 2.10 -11.40 5.61
C LEU A 50 3.23 -12.41 5.74
N MET A 51 4.16 -12.11 6.64
CA MET A 51 5.31 -12.94 6.96
C MET A 51 5.14 -13.46 8.38
N GLU A 52 5.13 -14.77 8.53
CA GLU A 52 5.05 -15.47 9.81
C GLU A 52 6.41 -16.06 10.17
N HIS A 53 6.77 -15.99 11.44
CA HIS A 53 7.92 -16.69 12.00
C HIS A 53 7.52 -17.36 13.32
N ASN A 54 7.55 -18.69 13.34
CA ASN A 54 7.19 -19.50 14.53
C ASN A 54 5.81 -19.18 15.12
N GLY A 55 4.83 -18.87 14.27
CA GLY A 55 3.45 -18.54 14.67
C GLY A 55 3.18 -17.04 14.88
N ASP A 56 4.24 -16.22 14.96
CA ASP A 56 4.10 -14.77 15.08
C ASP A 56 4.09 -14.08 13.72
N ILE A 57 3.18 -13.14 13.52
CA ILE A 57 3.26 -12.23 12.37
C ILE A 57 4.38 -11.22 12.63
N VAL A 58 5.38 -11.22 11.74
CA VAL A 58 6.59 -10.41 11.85
C VAL A 58 6.73 -9.40 10.72
N GLY A 59 5.86 -9.44 9.71
CA GLY A 59 5.82 -8.43 8.65
C GLY A 59 4.56 -8.52 7.80
N TYR A 60 4.29 -7.43 7.10
CA TYR A 60 3.13 -7.26 6.23
C TYR A 60 3.46 -6.29 5.09
N ILE A 61 2.88 -6.53 3.92
CA ILE A 61 2.75 -5.55 2.83
C ILE A 61 1.30 -5.59 2.37
N GLY A 62 0.63 -4.46 2.45
CA GLY A 62 -0.75 -4.29 1.98
C GLY A 62 -0.82 -4.03 0.49
N MET A 63 -1.96 -4.40 -0.09
CA MET A 63 -2.22 -4.30 -1.52
C MET A 63 -3.66 -3.81 -1.74
N LEU A 64 -3.80 -2.75 -2.53
CA LEU A 64 -5.10 -2.18 -2.90
C LEU A 64 -5.31 -2.36 -4.40
N PHE A 65 -6.30 -3.18 -4.75
CA PHE A 65 -6.64 -3.50 -6.12
C PHE A 65 -7.63 -2.49 -6.68
N SER A 66 -7.47 -2.13 -7.96
CA SER A 66 -8.45 -1.33 -8.69
C SER A 66 -8.40 -1.61 -10.18
N LYS A 67 -9.50 -1.33 -10.87
CA LYS A 67 -9.60 -1.42 -12.33
C LYS A 67 -9.89 -0.04 -12.89
N ARG A 68 -9.26 0.31 -14.01
CA ARG A 68 -9.47 1.59 -14.71
C ARG A 68 -9.51 1.38 -16.21
N ILE A 69 -10.38 2.09 -16.90
CA ILE A 69 -10.39 2.13 -18.37
C ILE A 69 -9.41 3.21 -18.82
N ILE A 70 -8.37 2.83 -19.56
CA ILE A 70 -7.36 3.74 -20.11
C ILE A 70 -7.27 3.48 -21.62
N GLY A 71 -7.61 4.49 -22.43
CA GLY A 71 -7.65 4.35 -23.89
C GLY A 71 -8.65 3.29 -24.36
N GLY A 72 -9.76 3.11 -23.65
CA GLY A 72 -10.79 2.10 -23.95
C GLY A 72 -10.44 0.68 -23.50
N ILE A 73 -9.27 0.47 -22.88
CA ILE A 73 -8.83 -0.85 -22.38
C ILE A 73 -8.91 -0.86 -20.86
N GLU A 74 -9.57 -1.87 -20.28
CA GLU A 74 -9.51 -2.09 -18.84
C GLU A 74 -8.10 -2.52 -18.43
N LYS A 75 -7.53 -1.80 -17.46
CA LYS A 75 -6.25 -2.12 -16.85
C LYS A 75 -6.44 -2.38 -15.36
N LYS A 76 -5.82 -3.44 -14.85
CA LYS A 76 -5.75 -3.74 -13.43
C LYS A 76 -4.56 -3.04 -12.80
N PHE A 77 -4.77 -2.49 -11.61
CA PHE A 77 -3.77 -1.82 -10.80
C PHE A 77 -3.71 -2.48 -9.43
N CYS A 78 -2.51 -2.51 -8.87
CA CYS A 78 -2.28 -2.88 -7.48
C CYS A 78 -1.37 -1.86 -6.82
N ASN A 79 -1.93 -1.05 -5.93
CA ASN A 79 -1.14 -0.14 -5.12
C ASN A 79 -0.61 -0.85 -3.87
N LEU A 80 0.71 -0.91 -3.74
CA LEU A 80 1.40 -1.35 -2.54
C LEU A 80 1.18 -0.32 -1.44
N THR A 81 0.95 -0.79 -0.22
CA THR A 81 0.71 0.07 0.94
C THR A 81 1.16 -0.64 2.22
N GLY A 82 1.33 0.09 3.32
CA GLY A 82 1.52 -0.49 4.65
C GLY A 82 2.67 -1.50 4.75
N TRP A 83 3.78 -1.29 4.03
CA TRP A 83 4.93 -2.19 4.07
C TRP A 83 5.69 -2.06 5.40
N ILE A 84 5.50 -3.03 6.29
CA ILE A 84 6.07 -3.02 7.64
C ILE A 84 6.67 -4.38 8.01
N VAL A 85 7.85 -4.37 8.62
CA VAL A 85 8.54 -5.58 9.08
C VAL A 85 9.27 -5.27 10.38
N LYS A 86 9.09 -6.15 11.39
CA LYS A 86 9.82 -6.08 12.66
C LYS A 86 11.32 -5.99 12.39
N LYS A 87 12.01 -5.18 13.20
CA LYS A 87 13.42 -4.82 12.98
C LYS A 87 14.32 -6.04 12.76
N GLU A 88 14.15 -7.11 13.54
CA GLU A 88 14.94 -8.35 13.45
C GLU A 88 14.75 -9.12 12.12
N PHE A 89 13.65 -8.85 11.40
CA PHE A 89 13.26 -9.54 10.18
C PHE A 89 13.40 -8.68 8.92
N ARG A 90 13.87 -7.43 9.01
CA ARG A 90 13.99 -6.51 7.86
C ARG A 90 14.93 -7.00 6.76
N SER A 91 15.91 -7.85 7.07
CA SER A 91 16.74 -8.51 6.05
C SER A 91 15.96 -9.45 5.14
N LYS A 92 14.75 -9.85 5.55
CA LYS A 92 13.82 -10.72 4.81
C LYS A 92 12.65 -9.95 4.19
N SER A 93 12.61 -8.62 4.28
CA SER A 93 11.47 -7.80 3.84
C SER A 93 11.09 -8.04 2.38
N LEU A 94 12.06 -8.33 1.52
CA LEU A 94 11.83 -8.63 0.10
C LEU A 94 10.99 -9.88 -0.14
N LEU A 95 10.92 -10.82 0.81
CA LEU A 95 10.04 -11.99 0.70
C LEU A 95 8.57 -11.60 0.58
N LEU A 96 8.18 -10.44 1.13
CA LEU A 96 6.83 -9.88 1.00
C LEU A 96 6.60 -9.24 -0.38
N LEU A 97 7.63 -8.63 -0.98
CA LEU A 97 7.53 -7.94 -2.27
C LEU A 97 7.53 -8.91 -3.45
N PHE A 98 8.35 -9.98 -3.41
CA PHE A 98 8.47 -10.92 -4.51
C PHE A 98 7.15 -11.52 -5.04
N PRO A 99 6.19 -11.95 -4.21
CA PRO A 99 4.93 -12.45 -4.74
C PRO A 99 4.09 -11.34 -5.41
N ALA A 100 4.19 -10.07 -4.98
CA ALA A 100 3.55 -8.96 -5.68
C ALA A 100 4.18 -8.71 -7.05
N LEU A 101 5.51 -8.75 -7.16
CA LEU A 101 6.22 -8.59 -8.45
C LEU A 101 5.88 -9.68 -9.49
N LYS A 102 5.37 -10.84 -9.05
CA LYS A 102 4.92 -11.92 -9.94
C LYS A 102 3.54 -11.65 -10.56
N MET A 103 2.82 -10.62 -10.13
CA MET A 103 1.51 -10.24 -10.67
C MET A 103 1.66 -9.46 -11.98
N THR A 104 2.08 -10.14 -13.04
CA THR A 104 2.38 -9.52 -14.34
C THR A 104 1.15 -8.99 -15.08
N ASP A 105 -0.05 -9.35 -14.65
CA ASP A 105 -1.33 -8.84 -15.17
C ASP A 105 -1.77 -7.53 -14.50
N HIS A 106 -1.02 -7.03 -13.51
CA HIS A 106 -1.30 -5.80 -12.78
C HIS A 106 -0.22 -4.75 -13.02
N VAL A 107 -0.65 -3.49 -13.13
CA VAL A 107 0.25 -2.35 -12.99
C VAL A 107 0.47 -2.10 -11.50
N LEU A 108 1.70 -2.35 -11.02
CA LEU A 108 2.05 -2.10 -9.63
C LEU A 108 2.37 -0.62 -9.42
N THR A 109 1.85 -0.05 -8.34
CA THR A 109 2.12 1.33 -7.92
C THR A 109 2.48 1.39 -6.44
N ASP A 110 3.17 2.43 -6.03
CA ASP A 110 3.29 2.84 -4.63
C ASP A 110 3.24 4.37 -4.62
N PHE A 111 2.13 4.94 -4.13
CA PHE A 111 1.90 6.38 -4.15
C PHE A 111 2.55 7.13 -3.00
N SER A 112 2.94 6.43 -1.94
CA SER A 112 3.50 7.05 -0.73
C SER A 112 4.67 6.23 -0.17
N PRO A 113 5.68 5.88 -1.00
CA PRO A 113 6.78 5.06 -0.54
C PRO A 113 7.63 5.85 0.46
N SER A 114 8.14 5.17 1.50
CA SER A 114 9.26 5.73 2.26
C SER A 114 10.49 5.84 1.35
N ARG A 115 11.50 6.62 1.76
CA ARG A 115 12.75 6.74 0.99
C ARG A 115 13.44 5.39 0.77
N GLU A 116 13.37 4.52 1.79
CA GLU A 116 13.90 3.17 1.76
C GLU A 116 13.11 2.31 0.77
N ALA A 117 11.77 2.33 0.84
CA ALA A 117 10.91 1.61 -0.09
C ALA A 117 11.11 2.09 -1.54
N GLN A 118 11.19 3.40 -1.76
CA GLN A 118 11.43 3.99 -3.09
C GLN A 118 12.76 3.49 -3.69
N THR A 119 13.82 3.44 -2.89
CA THR A 119 15.14 2.94 -3.32
C THR A 119 15.05 1.47 -3.75
N ILE A 120 14.36 0.64 -2.95
CA ILE A 120 14.16 -0.77 -3.26
C ILE A 120 13.32 -0.94 -4.54
N LEU A 121 12.19 -0.25 -4.64
CA LEU A 121 11.27 -0.36 -5.78
C LEU A 121 11.94 0.06 -7.09
N LYS A 122 12.76 1.12 -7.08
CA LYS A 122 13.56 1.54 -8.25
C LYS A 122 14.50 0.42 -8.72
N ASN A 123 15.13 -0.32 -7.81
CA ASN A 123 15.97 -1.47 -8.16
C ASN A 123 15.19 -2.63 -8.79
N PHE A 124 13.87 -2.70 -8.56
CA PHE A 124 12.96 -3.66 -9.18
C PHE A 124 12.23 -3.11 -10.42
N GLY A 125 12.69 -1.98 -10.97
CA GLY A 125 12.19 -1.44 -12.24
C GLY A 125 10.97 -0.53 -12.12
N PHE A 126 10.61 -0.10 -10.91
CA PHE A 126 9.59 0.94 -10.74
C PHE A 126 10.14 2.27 -11.26
N ASN A 127 9.28 2.99 -12.00
CA ASN A 127 9.58 4.32 -12.50
C ASN A 127 8.83 5.37 -11.69
N GLU A 128 9.49 6.49 -11.42
CA GLU A 128 8.87 7.64 -10.77
C GLU A 128 7.98 8.35 -11.78
N LEU A 129 6.67 8.42 -11.51
CA LEU A 129 5.68 8.99 -12.43
C LEU A 129 5.63 10.52 -12.33
N GLU A 130 5.66 11.06 -11.12
CA GLU A 130 5.58 12.49 -10.85
C GLU A 130 6.58 12.85 -9.75
N SER A 131 7.40 13.86 -10.00
CA SER A 131 8.36 14.43 -9.02
C SER A 131 7.94 15.81 -8.52
N ILE A 132 6.81 16.33 -9.01
CA ILE A 132 6.36 17.70 -8.77
C ILE A 132 4.91 17.67 -8.30
N VAL A 133 4.65 18.28 -7.14
CA VAL A 133 3.29 18.50 -6.63
C VAL A 133 2.89 19.94 -6.93
N TYR A 134 1.82 20.13 -7.70
CA TYR A 134 1.21 21.44 -7.91
C TYR A 134 0.12 21.68 -6.88
N ILE A 135 0.36 22.59 -5.93
CA ILE A 135 -0.64 23.01 -4.95
C ILE A 135 -1.31 24.29 -5.48
N SER A 136 -2.54 24.17 -5.98
CA SER A 136 -3.38 25.34 -6.27
C SER A 136 -4.16 25.71 -5.02
N LEU A 137 -3.78 26.81 -4.37
CA LEU A 137 -4.58 27.35 -3.27
C LEU A 137 -5.89 27.93 -3.80
N PRO A 138 -7.00 27.83 -3.06
CA PRO A 138 -8.24 28.50 -3.44
C PRO A 138 -7.97 30.02 -3.49
N VAL A 139 -8.01 30.59 -4.69
CA VAL A 139 -7.90 32.04 -4.86
C VAL A 139 -9.29 32.62 -4.61
N ILE A 140 -9.40 33.56 -3.66
CA ILE A 140 -10.62 34.35 -3.51
C ILE A 140 -10.85 35.05 -4.84
N ASN A 141 -11.97 34.80 -5.51
CA ASN A 141 -12.32 35.49 -6.74
C ASN A 141 -12.49 36.99 -6.41
N PRO A 142 -11.58 37.89 -6.84
CA PRO A 142 -11.68 39.31 -6.50
C PRO A 142 -12.96 39.93 -7.08
N PHE A 143 -13.53 39.38 -8.17
CA PHE A 143 -14.80 39.84 -8.71
C PHE A 143 -16.00 39.55 -7.81
N LYS A 144 -15.91 38.58 -6.87
CA LYS A 144 -16.97 38.37 -5.87
C LYS A 144 -16.93 39.38 -4.71
N LEU A 145 -15.84 40.14 -4.55
CA LEU A 145 -15.72 41.19 -3.53
C LEU A 145 -16.27 42.55 -3.99
N PHE A 146 -16.36 42.78 -5.30
CA PHE A 146 -16.78 44.08 -5.87
C PHE A 146 -18.23 44.10 -6.41
N PHE A 147 -18.91 42.95 -6.47
CA PHE A 147 -20.27 42.83 -7.05
C PHE A 147 -21.30 42.22 -6.08
N ASN A 148 -21.17 42.47 -4.78
CA ASN A 148 -22.20 42.16 -3.77
C ASN A 148 -22.79 43.45 -3.20
#